data_AF-A0A963C1T5-F1
#
_entry.id   AF-A0A963C1T5-F1
#
_cell.length_a   1.000
_cell.length_b   1.000
_cell.length_c   1.000
_cell.angle_alpha   90.00
_cell.angle_beta   90.00
_cell.angle_gamma   90.00
#
_symmetry.space_group_name_H-M   'P 1'
#
loop_
_entity.id
_entity.type
_entity.pdbx_description
1 polymer ?
#
loop_
_entity_poly.entity_id
_entity_poly.type
_entity_poly.pdbx_seq_one_letter_code
_entity_poly.pdbx_strand_id
1 'polypeptide(L)'
;MPKSDKMPTPWRHPDHGTYYLRKRVPKDIEEVWNGPKIVQFSLGTKDRREAEIRLCEKWLALQRKFDQLRNQTRLTKDRLPYLIGTWVHQSLEEDERFRFDGTIPRKSNENQYGYSDLIDRLNKGAHSGTHPEFLIREAIWLLEEQNIDYDPDSNEYAAFLDELSSAYAHHLNALSQRDKGRGVATPEPPQRPVMVSEVIADYITHYPKDKATKRKKVIACLSKFIPIVGDRDIRQLKQRDLRDFLDIVQRLPSARGGKQRPEGVPLRDLAGGDVVMAPRTFENNYLSPVRLFLSWARGNYLDEGFPPALTVDGITYRGSRQEGEEKQRAFKPHELERLFLGPEMGKIAGEPKTQSHYWLPLLGLFTGARINELCQVNPAEDIEEVAGVLRLTLTTESEPGEDIAKSIKTGTPRTIPIHPKLIELGFKVLLRVEN
;
A
#
# COMPACT_ATOMS: atom_id res chain seq x y z
N MET A 1 3.87 1.84 -5.12
CA MET A 1 4.70 3.05 -5.26
C MET A 1 3.84 4.14 -5.86
N PRO A 2 3.51 5.20 -5.11
CA PRO A 2 3.04 6.43 -5.73
C PRO A 2 4.09 6.86 -6.76
N LYS A 3 3.66 7.39 -7.92
CA LYS A 3 4.58 7.95 -8.92
C LYS A 3 5.50 8.94 -8.20
N SER A 4 6.82 8.82 -8.37
CA SER A 4 7.78 9.81 -7.83
C SER A 4 7.29 11.20 -8.22
N ASP A 5 6.97 12.02 -7.22
CA ASP A 5 6.32 13.30 -7.46
C ASP A 5 7.36 14.23 -8.12
N LYS A 6 7.28 14.38 -9.46
CA LYS A 6 8.29 15.14 -10.22
C LYS A 6 8.36 16.57 -9.67
N MET A 7 9.59 17.06 -9.49
CA MET A 7 9.86 18.43 -9.09
C MET A 7 9.14 19.39 -10.06
N PRO A 8 8.35 20.35 -9.55
CA PRO A 8 7.69 21.32 -10.41
C PRO A 8 8.73 22.25 -11.06
N THR A 9 8.38 22.89 -12.17
CA THR A 9 9.15 23.99 -12.76
C THR A 9 8.62 25.34 -12.25
N PRO A 10 9.45 26.40 -12.16
CA PRO A 10 8.98 27.72 -11.76
C PRO A 10 7.89 28.22 -12.71
N TRP A 11 6.71 28.51 -12.16
CA TRP A 11 5.57 29.00 -12.93
C TRP A 11 5.57 30.53 -12.92
N ARG A 12 5.57 31.17 -14.10
CA ARG A 12 5.57 32.63 -14.23
C ARG A 12 4.15 33.17 -14.16
N HIS A 13 3.87 34.09 -13.23
CA HIS A 13 2.55 34.70 -13.12
C HIS A 13 2.27 35.62 -14.32
N PRO A 14 1.10 35.52 -14.98
CA PRO A 14 0.79 36.29 -16.19
C PRO A 14 0.78 37.81 -15.97
N ASP A 15 0.21 38.28 -14.85
CA ASP A 15 0.00 39.73 -14.64
C ASP A 15 1.24 40.51 -14.18
N HIS A 16 2.11 39.90 -13.36
CA HIS A 16 3.23 40.62 -12.72
C HIS A 16 4.61 40.02 -13.05
N GLY A 17 4.66 38.88 -13.73
CA GLY A 17 5.89 38.26 -14.21
C GLY A 17 6.78 37.60 -13.15
N THR A 18 6.40 37.66 -11.87
CA THR A 18 7.07 36.98 -10.75
C THR A 18 6.87 35.46 -10.84
N TYR A 19 7.91 34.69 -10.54
CA TYR A 19 7.84 33.23 -10.50
C TYR A 19 7.25 32.71 -9.19
N TYR A 20 6.51 31.61 -9.28
CA TYR A 20 5.90 30.92 -8.15
C TYR A 20 6.21 29.42 -8.20
N LEU A 21 6.28 28.81 -7.02
CA LEU A 21 6.04 27.38 -6.86
C LEU A 21 4.53 27.16 -6.95
N ARG A 22 4.08 26.28 -7.86
CA ARG A 22 2.67 25.91 -7.99
C ARG A 22 2.55 24.40 -8.06
N LYS A 23 2.01 23.79 -7.01
CA LYS A 23 1.83 22.33 -6.92
C LYS A 23 0.46 21.99 -6.37
N ARG A 24 -0.19 20.99 -6.96
CA ARG A 24 -1.39 20.38 -6.38
C ARG A 24 -0.99 19.48 -5.21
N VAL A 25 -1.71 19.59 -4.10
CA VAL A 25 -1.55 18.69 -2.95
C VAL A 25 -1.74 17.24 -3.42
N PRO A 26 -0.84 16.32 -3.05
CA PRO A 26 -1.00 14.90 -3.35
C PRO A 26 -2.32 14.34 -2.82
N LYS A 27 -3.03 13.55 -3.63
CA LYS A 27 -4.37 13.02 -3.29
C LYS A 27 -4.39 12.23 -1.99
N ASP A 28 -3.30 11.55 -1.68
CA ASP A 28 -3.10 10.73 -0.48
C ASP A 28 -3.11 11.54 0.82
N ILE A 29 -2.89 12.86 0.76
CA ILE A 29 -2.93 13.75 1.93
C ILE A 29 -3.93 14.90 1.78
N GLU A 30 -4.78 14.89 0.74
CA GLU A 30 -5.78 15.96 0.53
C GLU A 30 -6.76 16.07 1.73
N GLU A 31 -7.05 14.97 2.44
CA GLU A 31 -7.97 14.96 3.61
C GLU A 31 -7.36 15.59 4.88
N VAL A 32 -6.05 15.49 5.08
CA VAL A 32 -5.34 16.02 6.26
C VAL A 32 -4.68 17.39 5.98
N TRP A 33 -4.79 17.88 4.75
CA TRP A 33 -4.21 19.16 4.36
C TRP A 33 -5.15 20.34 4.68
N ASN A 34 -4.82 21.08 5.74
CA ASN A 34 -5.54 22.29 6.13
C ASN A 34 -5.14 23.53 5.30
N GLY A 35 -5.41 23.49 3.99
CA GLY A 35 -5.10 24.59 3.07
C GLY A 35 -5.68 24.42 1.65
N PRO A 36 -5.35 25.31 0.71
CA PRO A 36 -5.85 25.21 -0.67
C PRO A 36 -5.30 23.97 -1.38
N LYS A 37 -6.13 23.32 -2.20
CA LYS A 37 -5.75 22.13 -3.01
C LYS A 37 -4.59 22.39 -3.96
N ILE A 38 -4.36 23.66 -4.33
CA ILE A 38 -3.19 24.10 -5.08
C ILE A 38 -2.39 25.01 -4.17
N VAL A 39 -1.21 24.54 -3.78
CA VAL A 39 -0.25 25.31 -3.01
C VAL A 39 0.50 26.24 -3.95
N GLN A 40 0.48 27.53 -3.64
CA GLN A 40 1.15 28.58 -4.41
C GLN A 40 2.01 29.43 -3.49
N PHE A 41 3.32 29.49 -3.76
CA PHE A 41 4.26 30.35 -3.05
C PHE A 41 5.01 31.22 -4.05
N SER A 42 5.03 32.54 -3.82
CA SER A 42 5.87 33.45 -4.59
C SER A 42 7.34 33.13 -4.32
N LEU A 43 8.13 33.04 -5.38
CA LEU A 43 9.59 32.93 -5.31
C LEU A 43 10.25 34.32 -5.21
N GLY A 44 9.45 35.40 -5.28
CA GLY A 44 9.90 36.76 -5.04
C GLY A 44 10.92 37.27 -6.07
N THR A 45 10.94 36.71 -7.27
CA THR A 45 11.87 37.10 -8.34
C THR A 45 11.21 36.97 -9.72
N LYS A 46 11.65 37.82 -10.66
CA LYS A 46 11.32 37.73 -12.09
C LYS A 46 12.44 37.07 -12.90
N ASP A 47 13.61 36.85 -12.28
CA ASP A 47 14.73 36.14 -12.87
C ASP A 47 14.50 34.63 -12.77
N ARG A 48 14.67 33.93 -13.90
CA ARG A 48 14.39 32.49 -13.99
C ARG A 48 15.41 31.65 -13.20
N ARG A 49 16.69 32.00 -13.26
CA ARG A 49 17.77 31.22 -12.64
C ARG A 49 17.70 31.33 -11.12
N GLU A 50 17.44 32.54 -10.63
CA GLU A 50 17.17 32.78 -9.21
C GLU A 50 15.89 32.07 -8.75
N ALA A 51 14.85 32.03 -9.59
CA ALA A 51 13.62 31.30 -9.29
C ALA A 51 13.88 29.80 -9.16
N GLU A 52 14.71 29.19 -10.01
CA GLU A 52 15.04 27.77 -9.95
C GLU A 52 15.72 27.40 -8.62
N ILE A 53 16.62 28.25 -8.11
CA ILE A 53 17.28 28.04 -6.80
C ILE A 53 16.26 28.12 -5.65
N ARG A 54 15.47 29.19 -5.59
CA ARG A 54 14.46 29.38 -4.53
C ARG A 54 13.35 28.33 -4.59
N LEU A 55 13.03 27.83 -5.79
CA LEU A 55 12.07 26.76 -5.99
C LEU A 55 12.54 25.49 -5.28
N CYS A 56 13.82 25.11 -5.39
CA CYS A 56 14.36 23.91 -4.76
C CYS A 56 14.17 23.94 -3.23
N GLU A 57 14.47 25.06 -2.59
CA GLU A 57 14.30 25.23 -1.13
C GLU A 57 12.83 25.14 -0.70
N LYS A 58 11.95 25.90 -1.37
CA LYS A 58 10.50 25.89 -1.08
C LYS A 58 9.88 24.52 -1.40
N TRP A 59 10.38 23.84 -2.43
CA TRP A 59 9.94 22.50 -2.79
C TRP A 59 10.36 21.47 -1.75
N LEU A 60 11.60 21.51 -1.27
CA LEU A 60 12.08 20.61 -0.21
C LEU A 60 11.29 20.81 1.08
N ALA A 61 11.04 22.06 1.49
CA ALA A 61 10.20 22.35 2.65
C ALA A 61 8.76 21.83 2.47
N LEU A 62 8.18 21.99 1.29
CA LEU A 62 6.84 21.48 0.98
C LEU A 62 6.80 19.94 0.95
N GLN A 63 7.83 19.28 0.40
CA GLN A 63 7.95 17.82 0.43
C GLN A 63 8.09 17.31 1.85
N ARG A 64 8.92 17.92 2.69
CA ARG A 64 9.01 17.57 4.12
C ARG A 64 7.66 17.69 4.81
N LYS A 65 6.89 18.75 4.52
CA LYS A 65 5.53 18.92 5.06
C LYS A 65 4.57 17.84 4.54
N PHE A 66 4.63 17.49 3.26
CA PHE A 66 3.84 16.39 2.70
C PHE A 66 4.22 15.05 3.33
N ASP A 67 5.51 14.78 3.51
CA ASP A 67 5.98 13.54 4.12
C ASP A 67 5.64 13.49 5.62
N GLN A 68 5.72 14.61 6.33
CA GLN A 68 5.21 14.73 7.70
C GLN A 68 3.72 14.40 7.80
N LEU A 69 2.90 14.92 6.88
CA LEU A 69 1.46 14.63 6.82
C LEU A 69 1.17 13.18 6.39
N ARG A 70 1.97 12.61 5.49
CA ARG A 70 1.86 11.18 5.11
C ARG A 70 2.20 10.24 6.26
N ASN A 71 3.15 10.65 7.10
CA ASN A 71 3.61 9.89 8.25
C ASN A 71 2.85 10.31 9.53
N GLN A 72 1.95 11.28 9.44
CA GLN A 72 1.12 11.70 10.55
C GLN A 72 0.18 10.56 10.90
N THR A 73 0.24 10.12 12.15
CA THR A 73 -0.61 9.01 12.59
C THR A 73 -1.82 9.59 13.29
N ARG A 74 -3.01 9.08 13.02
CA ARG A 74 -4.22 9.53 13.73
C ARG A 74 -4.23 9.03 15.17
N LEU A 75 -4.80 9.84 16.06
CA LEU A 75 -5.15 9.43 17.40
C LEU A 75 -6.24 8.36 17.32
N THR A 76 -5.97 7.20 17.90
CA THR A 76 -6.93 6.10 18.01
C THR A 76 -6.88 5.55 19.42
N LYS A 77 -8.00 4.95 19.86
CA LYS A 77 -8.08 4.32 21.18
C LYS A 77 -7.01 3.25 21.41
N ASP A 78 -6.62 2.53 20.36
CA ASP A 78 -5.59 1.49 20.44
C ASP A 78 -4.19 2.04 20.74
N ARG A 79 -3.94 3.34 20.50
CA ARG A 79 -2.63 3.98 20.75
C ARG A 79 -2.53 4.64 22.13
N LEU A 80 -3.64 4.90 22.80
CA LEU A 80 -3.65 5.60 24.10
C LEU A 80 -2.74 4.94 25.15
N PRO A 81 -2.75 3.59 25.30
CA PRO A 81 -1.88 2.94 26.29
C PRO A 81 -0.39 3.19 26.06
N TYR A 82 0.05 3.28 24.80
CA TYR A 82 1.45 3.56 24.47
C TYR A 82 1.81 5.02 24.77
N LEU A 83 0.97 5.98 24.35
CA LEU A 83 1.25 7.41 24.53
C LEU A 83 1.32 7.77 26.01
N ILE A 84 0.31 7.33 26.76
CA ILE A 84 0.18 7.61 28.19
C ILE A 84 1.24 6.86 28.99
N GLY A 85 1.49 5.59 28.66
CA GLY A 85 2.56 4.83 29.32
C GLY A 85 3.95 5.44 29.08
N THR A 86 4.21 5.97 27.88
CA THR A 86 5.47 6.64 27.54
C THR A 86 5.63 7.90 28.37
N TRP A 87 4.58 8.73 28.45
CA TRP A 87 4.57 9.92 29.28
C TRP A 87 4.82 9.58 30.76
N VAL A 88 4.09 8.62 31.35
CA VAL A 88 4.28 8.21 32.75
C VAL A 88 5.70 7.73 33.00
N HIS A 89 6.24 6.89 32.10
CA HIS A 89 7.62 6.41 32.19
C HIS A 89 8.61 7.58 32.19
N GLN A 90 8.54 8.46 31.19
CA GLN A 90 9.45 9.60 31.06
C GLN A 90 9.37 10.54 32.27
N SER A 91 8.17 10.90 32.73
CA SER A 91 8.00 11.80 33.87
C SER A 91 8.55 11.20 35.18
N LEU A 92 8.43 9.89 35.38
CA LEU A 92 8.99 9.21 36.56
C LEU A 92 10.48 8.92 36.43
N GLU A 93 10.98 8.65 35.22
CA GLU A 93 12.42 8.50 34.94
C GLU A 93 13.16 9.82 35.17
N GLU A 94 12.60 10.94 34.73
CA GLU A 94 13.13 12.27 35.00
C GLU A 94 13.21 12.55 36.51
N ASP A 95 12.14 12.32 37.27
CA ASP A 95 12.15 12.45 38.74
C ASP A 95 13.18 11.52 39.39
N GLU A 96 13.34 10.30 38.90
CA GLU A 96 14.34 9.35 39.37
C GLU A 96 15.76 9.87 39.13
N ARG A 97 16.06 10.37 37.92
CA ARG A 97 17.35 11.00 37.57
C ARG A 97 17.67 12.20 38.46
N PHE A 98 16.70 13.09 38.68
CA PHE A 98 16.85 14.25 39.57
C PHE A 98 17.13 13.85 41.03
N ARG A 99 16.58 12.72 41.49
CA ARG A 99 16.86 12.21 42.85
C ARG A 99 18.24 11.56 42.95
N PHE A 100 18.69 10.87 41.89
CA PHE A 100 20.00 10.23 41.84
C PHE A 100 21.15 11.23 41.73
N ASP A 101 20.99 12.32 40.98
CA ASP A 101 22.08 13.28 40.77
C ASP A 101 22.40 14.09 42.03
N GLY A 102 21.45 14.25 42.97
CA GLY A 102 21.63 14.90 44.27
C GLY A 102 22.16 16.34 44.20
N THR A 103 22.20 16.94 43.01
CA THR A 103 22.93 18.20 42.75
C THR A 103 22.15 19.43 43.20
N ILE A 104 20.83 19.30 43.39
CA ILE A 104 19.96 20.36 43.85
C ILE A 104 19.12 19.84 45.03
N PRO A 105 19.33 20.34 46.26
CA PRO A 105 18.43 20.06 47.38
C PRO A 105 17.03 20.57 47.00
N ARG A 106 16.02 19.68 46.95
CA ARG A 106 14.61 20.13 46.88
C ARG A 106 14.37 21.03 48.09
N LYS A 107 14.15 22.33 47.88
CA LYS A 107 13.82 23.26 48.95
C LYS A 107 12.54 22.75 49.62
N SER A 108 12.65 22.42 50.90
CA SER A 108 11.59 21.77 51.71
C SER A 108 10.27 22.56 51.81
N ASN A 109 10.23 23.80 51.32
CA ASN A 109 9.18 24.76 51.68
C ASN A 109 8.20 25.11 50.53
N GLU A 110 8.37 24.59 49.31
CA GLU A 110 7.43 24.88 48.20
C GLU A 110 6.30 23.84 48.06
N ASN A 111 6.45 22.62 48.62
CA ASN A 111 5.46 21.53 48.52
C ASN A 111 4.63 21.32 49.81
N GLN A 112 4.51 22.32 50.67
CA GLN A 112 3.73 22.20 51.92
C GLN A 112 2.22 22.02 51.68
N TYR A 113 1.73 22.42 50.50
CA TYR A 113 0.41 22.07 49.99
C TYR A 113 0.56 20.89 49.03
N GLY A 114 0.54 19.67 49.58
CA GLY A 114 0.80 18.44 48.84
C GLY A 114 -0.10 18.26 47.63
N TYR A 115 0.34 17.41 46.70
CA TYR A 115 -0.30 17.06 45.43
C TYR A 115 -1.81 16.72 45.48
N SER A 116 -2.38 16.53 46.68
CA SER A 116 -3.78 16.18 46.97
C SER A 116 -4.83 16.98 46.20
N ASP A 117 -4.85 18.33 46.29
CA ASP A 117 -5.86 19.14 45.57
C ASP A 117 -5.81 18.93 44.06
N LEU A 118 -4.58 18.86 43.51
CA LEU A 118 -4.37 18.64 42.09
C LEU A 118 -4.79 17.24 41.67
N ILE A 119 -4.48 16.22 42.48
CA ILE A 119 -4.91 14.83 42.28
C ILE A 119 -6.44 14.75 42.27
N ASP A 120 -7.12 15.41 43.22
CA ASP A 120 -8.58 15.41 43.30
C ASP A 120 -9.21 16.09 42.08
N ARG A 121 -8.63 17.20 41.62
CA ARG A 121 -9.06 17.89 40.39
C ARG A 121 -8.88 17.03 39.15
N LEU A 122 -7.75 16.33 39.02
CA LEU A 122 -7.48 15.42 37.90
C LEU A 122 -8.40 14.21 37.91
N ASN A 123 -8.62 13.60 39.08
CA ASN A 123 -9.57 12.50 39.24
C ASN A 123 -11.00 12.95 38.90
N LYS A 124 -11.43 14.12 39.39
CA LYS A 124 -12.74 14.67 39.04
C LYS A 124 -12.86 14.92 37.54
N GLY A 125 -11.82 15.48 36.92
CA GLY A 125 -11.75 15.70 35.47
C GLY A 125 -11.99 14.42 34.69
N ALA A 126 -11.25 13.34 35.01
CA ALA A 126 -11.36 12.03 34.35
C ALA A 126 -12.75 11.37 34.41
N HIS A 127 -13.58 11.75 35.39
CA HIS A 127 -14.94 11.21 35.53
C HIS A 127 -16.03 12.15 35.00
N SER A 128 -15.71 13.43 34.82
CA SER A 128 -16.68 14.47 34.45
C SER A 128 -16.41 15.11 33.08
N GLY A 129 -15.30 14.77 32.42
CA GLY A 129 -14.81 15.41 31.20
C GLY A 129 -14.36 16.87 31.39
N THR A 130 -14.33 17.36 32.63
CA THR A 130 -13.97 18.76 32.93
C THR A 130 -12.51 18.85 33.38
N HIS A 131 -11.60 18.81 32.40
CA HIS A 131 -10.17 18.76 32.67
C HIS A 131 -9.56 20.13 33.02
N PRO A 132 -8.54 20.19 33.89
CA PRO A 132 -7.78 21.40 34.12
C PRO A 132 -7.08 21.92 32.85
N GLU A 133 -7.00 23.24 32.69
CA GLU A 133 -6.38 23.88 31.52
C GLU A 133 -4.92 23.45 31.28
N PHE A 134 -4.15 23.25 32.36
CA PHE A 134 -2.76 22.81 32.22
C PHE A 134 -2.65 21.40 31.62
N LEU A 135 -3.62 20.51 31.92
CA LEU A 135 -3.63 19.15 31.39
C LEU A 135 -3.96 19.15 29.90
N ILE A 136 -4.89 20.02 29.47
CA ILE A 136 -5.22 20.18 28.05
C ILE A 136 -3.98 20.67 27.28
N ARG A 137 -3.23 21.63 27.84
CA ARG A 137 -1.98 22.10 27.22
C ARG A 137 -0.93 20.98 27.14
N GLU A 138 -0.78 20.18 28.19
CA GLU A 138 0.12 19.02 28.21
C GLU A 138 -0.28 17.99 27.15
N ALA A 139 -1.57 17.68 27.04
CA ALA A 139 -2.12 16.76 26.04
C ALA A 139 -1.81 17.22 24.61
N ILE A 140 -2.03 18.49 24.31
CA ILE A 140 -1.73 19.08 22.99
C ILE A 140 -0.23 18.93 22.69
N TRP A 141 0.62 19.30 23.66
CA TRP A 141 2.07 19.21 23.49
C TRP A 141 2.54 17.77 23.20
N LEU A 142 2.02 16.78 23.94
CA LEU A 142 2.33 15.36 23.72
C LEU A 142 1.92 14.87 22.32
N LEU A 143 0.75 15.28 21.85
CA LEU A 143 0.27 14.90 20.51
C LEU A 143 1.09 15.56 19.40
N GLU A 144 1.45 16.84 19.57
CA GLU A 144 2.27 17.58 18.62
C GLU A 144 3.70 17.04 18.53
N GLU A 145 4.33 16.73 19.68
CA GLU A 145 5.68 16.17 19.73
C GLU A 145 5.77 14.83 18.98
N GLN A 146 4.73 14.00 19.08
CA GLN A 146 4.65 12.70 18.41
C GLN A 146 4.07 12.79 16.98
N ASN A 147 3.82 13.99 16.46
CA ASN A 147 3.22 14.24 15.14
C ASN A 147 1.91 13.44 14.94
N ILE A 148 1.02 13.49 15.94
CA ILE A 148 -0.27 12.79 15.95
C ILE A 148 -1.37 13.74 15.51
N ASP A 149 -2.16 13.31 14.53
CA ASP A 149 -3.37 14.01 14.08
C ASP A 149 -4.53 13.73 15.05
N TYR A 150 -5.25 14.76 15.47
CA TYR A 150 -6.39 14.61 16.37
C TYR A 150 -7.45 15.67 16.07
N ASP A 151 -8.70 15.31 16.33
CA ASP A 151 -9.85 16.21 16.29
C ASP A 151 -10.24 16.53 17.75
N PRO A 152 -10.16 17.80 18.21
CA PRO A 152 -10.54 18.19 19.57
C PRO A 152 -11.98 17.83 19.96
N ASP A 153 -12.87 17.69 18.98
CA ASP A 153 -14.28 17.34 19.22
C ASP A 153 -14.54 15.82 19.14
N SER A 154 -13.49 15.01 18.94
CA SER A 154 -13.61 13.55 18.81
C SER A 154 -13.69 12.81 20.15
N ASN A 155 -14.36 11.66 20.13
CA ASN A 155 -14.42 10.75 21.27
C ASN A 155 -13.03 10.17 21.61
N GLU A 156 -12.14 10.06 20.63
CA GLU A 156 -10.76 9.61 20.79
C GLU A 156 -9.94 10.63 21.58
N TYR A 157 -10.08 11.92 21.29
CA TYR A 157 -9.42 12.99 22.03
C TYR A 157 -9.96 13.13 23.45
N ALA A 158 -11.29 13.05 23.63
CA ALA A 158 -11.89 13.03 24.96
C ALA A 158 -11.38 11.85 25.81
N ALA A 159 -11.35 10.63 25.23
CA ALA A 159 -10.79 9.45 25.91
C ALA A 159 -9.30 9.62 26.26
N PHE A 160 -8.51 10.25 25.37
CA PHE A 160 -7.12 10.56 25.65
C PHE A 160 -6.98 11.50 26.85
N LEU A 161 -7.80 12.55 26.96
CA LEU A 161 -7.79 13.47 28.10
C LEU A 161 -8.19 12.77 29.41
N ASP A 162 -9.21 11.92 29.40
CA ASP A 162 -9.65 11.15 30.57
C ASP A 162 -8.55 10.22 31.10
N GLU A 163 -7.94 9.45 30.18
CA GLU A 163 -6.87 8.52 30.52
C GLU A 163 -5.60 9.27 30.96
N LEU A 164 -5.23 10.36 30.27
CA LEU A 164 -4.08 11.18 30.65
C LEU A 164 -4.30 11.84 32.02
N SER A 165 -5.51 12.32 32.32
CA SER A 165 -5.87 12.90 33.62
C SER A 165 -5.68 11.89 34.75
N SER A 166 -6.14 10.66 34.53
CA SER A 166 -5.98 9.55 35.48
C SER A 166 -4.50 9.18 35.66
N ALA A 167 -3.75 9.09 34.56
CA ALA A 167 -2.32 8.80 34.59
C ALA A 167 -1.52 9.90 35.29
N TYR A 168 -1.88 11.16 35.09
CA TYR A 168 -1.25 12.31 35.74
C TYR A 168 -1.49 12.28 37.25
N ALA A 169 -2.71 11.97 37.69
CA ALA A 169 -3.01 11.77 39.11
C ALA A 169 -2.19 10.63 39.72
N HIS A 170 -1.99 9.52 39.00
CA HIS A 170 -1.12 8.42 39.44
C HIS A 170 0.36 8.84 39.53
N HIS A 171 0.86 9.58 38.55
CA HIS A 171 2.21 10.13 38.55
C HIS A 171 2.45 11.03 39.78
N LEU A 172 1.54 11.97 40.06
CA LEU A 172 1.64 12.85 41.24
C LEU A 172 1.58 12.06 42.56
N ASN A 173 0.75 11.01 42.63
CA ASN A 173 0.75 10.11 43.78
C ASN A 173 2.10 9.42 43.95
N ALA A 174 2.70 8.90 42.88
CA ALA A 174 4.03 8.30 42.90
C ALA A 174 5.10 9.28 43.39
N LEU A 175 5.10 10.53 42.90
CA LEU A 175 5.97 11.60 43.40
C LEU A 175 5.79 11.84 44.90
N SER A 176 4.53 11.93 45.36
CA SER A 176 4.22 12.09 46.80
C SER A 176 4.77 10.95 47.65
N GLN A 177 4.70 9.71 47.17
CA GLN A 177 5.24 8.55 47.88
C GLN A 177 6.77 8.56 47.89
N ARG A 178 7.42 8.89 46.77
CA ARG A 178 8.88 9.05 46.68
C ARG A 178 9.39 10.15 47.62
N ASP A 179 8.69 11.28 47.70
CA ASP A 179 9.02 12.37 48.61
C ASP A 179 8.89 11.99 50.09
N LYS A 180 7.99 11.05 50.42
CA LYS A 180 7.86 10.44 51.75
C LYS A 180 8.90 9.34 52.02
N GLY A 181 9.87 9.15 51.12
CA GLY A 181 10.93 8.14 51.24
C GLY A 181 10.47 6.72 50.91
N ARG A 182 9.32 6.53 50.27
CA ARG A 182 8.87 5.20 49.83
C ARG A 182 9.43 4.88 48.44
N GLY A 183 9.93 3.66 48.27
CA GLY A 183 10.42 3.17 46.98
C GLY A 183 9.27 2.92 46.01
N VAL A 184 9.05 3.83 45.06
CA VAL A 184 8.14 3.63 43.92
C VAL A 184 8.98 3.51 42.65
N ALA A 185 8.98 2.33 42.04
CA ALA A 185 9.73 2.07 40.82
C ALA A 185 9.15 2.87 39.63
N THR A 186 10.03 3.29 38.73
CA THR A 186 9.62 3.77 37.41
C THR A 186 9.11 2.57 36.60
N PRO A 187 7.91 2.63 36.00
CA PRO A 187 7.42 1.54 35.16
C PRO A 187 8.30 1.40 33.91
N GLU A 188 8.42 0.18 33.38
CA GLU A 188 9.12 -0.06 32.11
C GLU A 188 8.45 0.73 30.95
N PRO A 189 9.24 1.20 29.97
CA PRO A 189 8.68 1.92 28.82
C PRO A 189 7.75 0.98 28.02
N PRO A 190 6.56 1.45 27.62
CA PRO A 190 5.66 0.62 26.83
C PRO A 190 6.26 0.29 25.46
N GLN A 191 6.00 -0.91 24.98
CA GLN A 191 6.40 -1.30 23.62
C GLN A 191 5.53 -0.56 22.58
N ARG A 192 6.20 0.08 21.61
CA ARG A 192 5.54 0.73 20.48
C ARG A 192 4.62 -0.26 19.75
N PRO A 193 3.36 0.11 19.47
CA PRO A 193 2.49 -0.73 18.64
C PRO A 193 3.05 -0.80 17.22
N VAL A 194 3.14 -2.02 16.69
CA VAL A 194 3.51 -2.27 15.29
C VAL A 194 2.22 -2.41 14.51
N MET A 195 1.98 -1.50 13.58
CA MET A 195 0.70 -1.47 12.85
C MET A 195 0.68 -2.50 11.72
N VAL A 196 -0.50 -3.05 11.42
CA VAL A 196 -0.68 -3.97 10.29
C VAL A 196 -0.25 -3.32 8.97
N SER A 197 -0.47 -2.01 8.79
CA SER A 197 -0.01 -1.26 7.61
C SER A 197 1.52 -1.26 7.48
N GLU A 198 2.26 -1.14 8.58
CA GLU A 198 3.72 -1.19 8.61
C GLU A 198 4.22 -2.56 8.17
N VAL A 199 3.65 -3.64 8.72
CA VAL A 199 4.01 -5.02 8.34
C VAL A 199 3.67 -5.31 6.88
N ILE A 200 2.55 -4.82 6.35
CA ILE A 200 2.20 -4.94 4.94
C ILE A 200 3.20 -4.18 4.05
N ALA A 201 3.57 -2.95 4.43
CA ALA A 201 4.52 -2.13 3.69
C ALA A 201 5.90 -2.79 3.67
N ASP A 202 6.33 -3.34 4.80
CA ASP A 202 7.60 -4.05 4.91
C ASP A 202 7.60 -5.33 4.05
N TYR A 203 6.53 -6.12 4.12
CA TYR A 203 6.35 -7.30 3.28
C TYR A 203 6.42 -6.97 1.79
N ILE A 204 5.76 -5.90 1.34
CA ILE A 204 5.75 -5.47 -0.06
C ILE A 204 7.13 -4.98 -0.52
N THR A 205 7.89 -4.36 0.39
CA THR A 205 9.25 -3.87 0.16
C THR A 205 10.22 -5.04 -0.04
N HIS A 206 10.10 -6.05 0.82
CA HIS A 206 10.92 -7.27 0.77
C HIS A 206 10.41 -8.35 -0.19
N TYR A 207 9.24 -8.17 -0.81
CA TYR A 207 8.71 -9.12 -1.78
C TYR A 207 9.60 -9.23 -3.03
N PRO A 208 9.98 -10.44 -3.48
CA PRO A 208 10.88 -10.63 -4.62
C PRO A 208 10.44 -9.87 -5.89
N LYS A 209 11.36 -9.06 -6.44
CA LYS A 209 11.08 -8.15 -7.58
C LYS A 209 11.03 -8.90 -8.93
N ASP A 210 11.75 -10.01 -9.05
CA ASP A 210 11.75 -10.93 -10.19
C ASP A 210 10.35 -11.54 -10.45
N LYS A 211 9.52 -11.64 -9.42
CA LYS A 211 8.15 -12.17 -9.50
C LYS A 211 7.10 -11.07 -9.77
N ALA A 212 7.36 -10.19 -10.72
CA ALA A 212 6.57 -8.97 -10.98
C ALA A 212 5.04 -9.20 -11.05
N THR A 213 4.58 -10.23 -11.77
CA THR A 213 3.14 -10.54 -11.89
C THR A 213 2.51 -10.99 -10.58
N LYS A 214 3.19 -11.86 -9.81
CA LYS A 214 2.73 -12.29 -8.48
C LYS A 214 2.75 -11.11 -7.50
N ARG A 215 3.82 -10.31 -7.53
CA ARG A 215 3.96 -9.10 -6.71
C ARG A 215 2.82 -8.11 -6.94
N LYS A 216 2.43 -7.88 -8.21
CA LYS A 216 1.26 -7.04 -8.54
C LYS A 216 -0.04 -7.56 -7.89
N LYS A 217 -0.25 -8.88 -7.88
CA LYS A 217 -1.43 -9.49 -7.23
C LYS A 217 -1.39 -9.33 -5.71
N VAL A 218 -0.23 -9.57 -5.10
CA VAL A 218 -0.02 -9.39 -3.65
C VAL A 218 -0.34 -7.96 -3.24
N ILE A 219 0.25 -6.97 -3.92
CA ILE A 219 0.01 -5.56 -3.65
C ILE A 219 -1.48 -5.23 -3.82
N ALA A 220 -2.11 -5.69 -4.92
CA ALA A 220 -3.52 -5.43 -5.16
C ALA A 220 -4.46 -6.08 -4.13
N CYS A 221 -4.06 -7.21 -3.53
CA CYS A 221 -4.80 -7.86 -2.45
C CYS A 221 -4.62 -7.09 -1.14
N LEU A 222 -3.38 -6.93 -0.68
CA LEU A 222 -3.08 -6.37 0.64
C LEU A 222 -3.42 -4.88 0.74
N SER A 223 -3.41 -4.13 -0.37
CA SER A 223 -3.87 -2.74 -0.36
C SER A 223 -5.35 -2.57 -0.01
N LYS A 224 -6.15 -3.64 -0.09
CA LYS A 224 -7.55 -3.65 0.34
C LYS A 224 -7.73 -4.01 1.81
N PHE A 225 -6.70 -4.50 2.48
CA PHE A 225 -6.81 -5.00 3.85
C PHE A 225 -7.15 -3.86 4.82
N ILE A 226 -6.34 -2.81 4.85
CA ILE A 226 -6.54 -1.65 5.73
C ILE A 226 -7.89 -0.96 5.49
N PRO A 227 -8.33 -0.68 4.25
CA PRO A 227 -9.66 -0.11 4.01
C PRO A 227 -10.86 -0.98 4.43
N ILE A 228 -10.67 -2.27 4.72
CA ILE A 228 -11.74 -3.21 5.07
C ILE A 228 -11.71 -3.55 6.56
N VAL A 229 -10.52 -3.86 7.09
CA VAL A 229 -10.31 -4.32 8.47
C VAL A 229 -9.96 -3.17 9.43
N GLY A 230 -9.41 -2.08 8.89
CA GLY A 230 -8.79 -1.01 9.65
C GLY A 230 -7.31 -1.29 9.93
N ASP A 231 -6.57 -0.23 10.26
CA ASP A 231 -5.19 -0.32 10.71
C ASP A 231 -5.17 -0.41 12.23
N ARG A 232 -4.59 -1.49 12.75
CA ARG A 232 -4.49 -1.74 14.19
C ARG A 232 -3.16 -2.38 14.51
N ASP A 233 -2.85 -2.46 15.79
CA ASP A 233 -1.69 -3.21 16.29
C ASP A 233 -1.77 -4.68 15.86
N ILE A 234 -0.65 -5.23 15.38
CA ILE A 234 -0.54 -6.64 14.96
C ILE A 234 -0.93 -7.61 16.06
N ARG A 235 -0.68 -7.27 17.34
CA ARG A 235 -1.01 -8.07 18.53
C ARG A 235 -2.52 -8.25 18.68
N GLN A 236 -3.30 -7.34 18.12
CA GLN A 236 -4.76 -7.33 18.20
C GLN A 236 -5.44 -7.95 16.96
N LEU A 237 -4.67 -8.43 15.97
CA LEU A 237 -5.21 -9.03 14.76
C LEU A 237 -5.84 -10.40 15.06
N LYS A 238 -7.10 -10.61 14.69
CA LYS A 238 -7.86 -11.83 15.01
C LYS A 238 -8.23 -12.62 13.76
N GLN A 239 -8.49 -13.91 13.94
CA GLN A 239 -8.98 -14.79 12.86
C GLN A 239 -10.31 -14.29 12.23
N ARG A 240 -11.14 -13.59 13.01
CA ARG A 240 -12.35 -12.90 12.50
C ARG A 240 -12.02 -11.83 11.47
N ASP A 241 -10.95 -11.06 11.66
CA ASP A 241 -10.57 -9.99 10.75
C ASP A 241 -10.18 -10.53 9.37
N LEU A 242 -9.47 -11.67 9.33
CA LEU A 242 -9.15 -12.38 8.09
C LEU A 242 -10.39 -12.93 7.39
N ARG A 243 -11.33 -13.51 8.16
CA ARG A 243 -12.61 -14.00 7.62
C ARG A 243 -13.44 -12.87 7.05
N ASP A 244 -13.56 -11.76 7.78
CA ASP A 244 -14.31 -10.58 7.35
C ASP A 244 -13.69 -10.00 6.06
N PHE A 245 -12.36 -9.85 6.02
CA PHE A 245 -11.64 -9.41 4.82
C PHE A 245 -11.95 -10.30 3.61
N LEU A 246 -11.77 -11.62 3.75
CA LEU A 246 -11.94 -12.58 2.66
C LEU A 246 -13.40 -12.76 2.23
N ASP A 247 -14.36 -12.56 3.13
CA ASP A 247 -15.79 -12.58 2.84
C ASP A 247 -16.21 -11.33 2.05
N ILE A 248 -15.72 -10.15 2.44
CA ILE A 248 -15.99 -8.87 1.77
C ILE A 248 -15.40 -8.84 0.36
N VAL A 249 -14.14 -9.24 0.17
CA VAL A 249 -13.48 -9.14 -1.15
C VAL A 249 -14.20 -9.94 -2.24
N GLN A 250 -14.83 -11.07 -1.88
CA GLN A 250 -15.57 -11.92 -2.83
C GLN A 250 -16.85 -11.24 -3.36
N ARG A 251 -17.40 -10.28 -2.59
CA ARG A 251 -18.59 -9.51 -2.94
C ARG A 251 -18.26 -8.14 -3.56
N LEU A 252 -16.99 -7.79 -3.68
CA LEU A 252 -16.59 -6.57 -4.35
C LEU A 252 -16.85 -6.66 -5.86
N PRO A 253 -17.36 -5.58 -6.48
CA PRO A 253 -17.58 -5.55 -7.93
C PRO A 253 -16.27 -5.71 -8.70
N SER A 254 -16.37 -6.27 -9.91
CA SER A 254 -15.22 -6.37 -10.81
C SER A 254 -14.68 -4.98 -11.16
N ALA A 255 -13.38 -4.76 -10.95
CA ALA A 255 -12.71 -3.54 -11.41
C ALA A 255 -12.66 -3.43 -12.95
N ARG A 256 -12.78 -4.56 -13.68
CA ARG A 256 -12.95 -4.57 -15.14
C ARG A 256 -14.45 -4.56 -15.45
N GLY A 257 -14.96 -3.41 -15.88
CA GLY A 257 -16.34 -3.25 -16.35
C GLY A 257 -17.42 -3.10 -15.28
N GLY A 258 -17.09 -3.15 -13.98
CA GLY A 258 -18.03 -2.87 -12.90
C GLY A 258 -18.11 -1.39 -12.53
N LYS A 259 -19.07 -1.03 -11.65
CA LYS A 259 -19.21 0.34 -11.13
C LYS A 259 -17.91 0.77 -10.45
N GLN A 260 -17.37 1.90 -10.88
CA GLN A 260 -16.21 2.50 -10.19
C GLN A 260 -16.62 2.90 -8.77
N ARG A 261 -15.67 2.81 -7.83
CA ARG A 261 -15.85 3.29 -6.46
C ARG A 261 -16.23 4.78 -6.50
N PRO A 262 -17.44 5.16 -6.02
CA PRO A 262 -17.76 6.57 -5.83
C PRO A 262 -16.80 7.20 -4.83
N GLU A 263 -16.55 8.49 -4.99
CA GLU A 263 -15.66 9.25 -4.10
C GLU A 263 -16.21 9.24 -2.67
N GLY A 264 -15.34 9.02 -1.67
CA GLY A 264 -15.71 9.00 -0.24
C GLY A 264 -16.35 7.70 0.29
N VAL A 265 -16.84 6.78 -0.57
CA VAL A 265 -17.49 5.54 -0.09
C VAL A 265 -16.45 4.56 0.43
N PRO A 266 -16.53 4.04 1.67
CA PRO A 266 -15.62 3.01 2.18
C PRO A 266 -15.60 1.76 1.32
N LEU A 267 -14.43 1.11 1.17
CA LEU A 267 -14.30 -0.07 0.31
C LEU A 267 -15.20 -1.22 0.79
N ARG A 268 -15.39 -1.34 2.10
CA ARG A 268 -16.29 -2.31 2.73
C ARG A 268 -17.73 -2.17 2.25
N ASP A 269 -18.19 -0.93 2.04
CA ASP A 269 -19.58 -0.62 1.70
C ASP A 269 -19.89 -0.85 0.21
N LEU A 270 -18.86 -1.12 -0.59
CA LEU A 270 -19.03 -1.55 -1.98
C LEU A 270 -19.36 -3.04 -2.13
N ALA A 271 -19.22 -3.82 -1.06
CA ALA A 271 -19.60 -5.22 -1.10
C ALA A 271 -21.12 -5.35 -1.28
N GLY A 272 -21.54 -6.01 -2.36
CA GLY A 272 -22.94 -6.35 -2.56
C GLY A 272 -23.41 -7.49 -1.62
N GLY A 273 -24.68 -7.88 -1.73
CA GLY A 273 -25.19 -9.08 -1.04
C GLY A 273 -24.66 -10.37 -1.65
N ASP A 274 -24.48 -10.39 -2.97
CA ASP A 274 -24.07 -11.58 -3.71
C ASP A 274 -22.56 -11.64 -3.97
N VAL A 275 -22.03 -12.86 -3.99
CA VAL A 275 -20.65 -13.12 -4.43
C VAL A 275 -20.59 -13.06 -5.95
N VAL A 276 -19.88 -12.07 -6.47
CA VAL A 276 -19.73 -11.83 -7.93
C VAL A 276 -18.40 -12.35 -8.47
N MET A 277 -17.45 -12.67 -7.59
CA MET A 277 -16.10 -13.12 -7.96
C MET A 277 -16.10 -14.58 -8.41
N ALA A 278 -15.25 -14.94 -9.39
CA ALA A 278 -15.04 -16.34 -9.76
C ALA A 278 -14.16 -17.08 -8.74
N PRO A 279 -14.37 -18.40 -8.51
CA PRO A 279 -13.62 -19.19 -7.53
C PRO A 279 -12.10 -19.08 -7.69
N ARG A 280 -11.59 -19.30 -8.91
CA ARG A 280 -10.15 -19.18 -9.21
C ARG A 280 -9.58 -17.79 -8.97
N THR A 281 -10.39 -16.74 -9.12
CA THR A 281 -9.96 -15.37 -8.82
C THR A 281 -9.81 -15.18 -7.32
N PHE A 282 -10.77 -15.67 -6.54
CA PHE A 282 -10.68 -15.64 -5.07
C PHE A 282 -9.44 -16.39 -4.57
N GLU A 283 -9.23 -17.61 -5.05
CA GLU A 283 -8.10 -18.45 -4.64
C GLU A 283 -6.74 -17.83 -5.01
N ASN A 284 -6.54 -17.49 -6.30
CA ASN A 284 -5.24 -17.06 -6.80
C ASN A 284 -4.88 -15.61 -6.49
N ASN A 285 -5.89 -14.74 -6.32
CA ASN A 285 -5.65 -13.31 -6.13
C ASN A 285 -5.90 -12.83 -4.70
N TYR A 286 -6.49 -13.65 -3.82
CA TYR A 286 -6.74 -13.27 -2.43
C TYR A 286 -6.23 -14.31 -1.43
N LEU A 287 -6.73 -15.55 -1.46
CA LEU A 287 -6.30 -16.58 -0.50
C LEU A 287 -4.79 -16.82 -0.56
N SER A 288 -4.23 -17.04 -1.76
CA SER A 288 -2.80 -17.30 -1.93
C SER A 288 -1.92 -16.12 -1.47
N PRO A 289 -2.19 -14.86 -1.87
CA PRO A 289 -1.49 -13.69 -1.32
C PRO A 289 -1.55 -13.55 0.20
N VAL A 290 -2.74 -13.70 0.81
CA VAL A 290 -2.89 -13.60 2.27
C VAL A 290 -2.11 -14.72 2.96
N ARG A 291 -2.17 -15.96 2.45
CA ARG A 291 -1.39 -17.08 2.99
C ARG A 291 0.11 -16.80 3.00
N LEU A 292 0.64 -16.26 1.89
CA LEU A 292 2.05 -15.91 1.79
C LEU A 292 2.44 -14.77 2.76
N PHE A 293 1.57 -13.77 2.89
CA PHE A 293 1.76 -12.69 3.86
C PHE A 293 1.79 -13.21 5.30
N LEU A 294 0.82 -14.02 5.72
CA LEU A 294 0.77 -14.58 7.08
C LEU A 294 1.97 -15.47 7.38
N SER A 295 2.43 -16.25 6.41
CA SER A 295 3.64 -17.07 6.58
C SER A 295 4.88 -16.21 6.80
N TRP A 296 5.03 -15.13 6.03
CA TRP A 296 6.17 -14.23 6.16
C TRP A 296 6.09 -13.40 7.44
N ALA A 297 4.92 -12.85 7.78
CA ALA A 297 4.72 -12.04 8.97
C ALA A 297 5.00 -12.84 10.26
N ARG A 298 4.55 -14.11 10.32
CA ARG A 298 4.92 -15.01 11.43
C ARG A 298 6.42 -15.27 11.55
N GLY A 299 7.16 -15.25 10.45
CA GLY A 299 8.62 -15.44 10.50
C GLY A 299 9.40 -14.21 10.97
N ASN A 300 8.85 -13.00 10.78
CA ASN A 300 9.58 -11.75 11.00
C ASN A 300 9.06 -10.94 12.20
N TYR A 301 7.80 -11.11 12.60
CA TYR A 301 7.13 -10.29 13.62
C TYR A 301 6.60 -11.12 14.80
N LEU A 302 7.02 -12.38 14.96
CA LEU A 302 6.55 -13.23 16.07
C LEU A 302 6.95 -12.65 17.42
N ASP A 303 8.19 -12.18 17.55
CA ASP A 303 8.72 -11.60 18.79
C ASP A 303 8.08 -10.24 19.12
N GLU A 304 7.51 -9.58 18.12
CA GLU A 304 6.70 -8.35 18.26
C GLU A 304 5.21 -8.66 18.53
N GLY A 305 4.87 -9.95 18.67
CA GLY A 305 3.54 -10.42 19.06
C GLY A 305 2.58 -10.68 17.90
N PHE A 306 3.09 -10.90 16.67
CA PHE A 306 2.24 -11.32 15.56
C PHE A 306 1.55 -12.66 15.87
N PRO A 307 0.21 -12.78 15.77
CA PRO A 307 -0.49 -13.96 16.25
C PRO A 307 -0.20 -15.23 15.41
N PRO A 308 0.39 -16.29 15.99
CA PRO A 308 0.88 -17.44 15.23
C PRO A 308 -0.23 -18.33 14.66
N ALA A 309 -1.43 -18.28 15.27
CA ALA A 309 -2.57 -19.10 14.89
C ALA A 309 -3.36 -18.56 13.68
N LEU A 310 -3.06 -17.35 13.20
CA LEU A 310 -3.74 -16.78 12.05
C LEU A 310 -3.52 -17.62 10.79
N THR A 311 -4.60 -17.99 10.13
CA THR A 311 -4.56 -18.80 8.91
C THR A 311 -5.70 -18.44 7.96
N VAL A 312 -5.54 -18.80 6.69
CA VAL A 312 -6.63 -18.78 5.70
C VAL A 312 -7.27 -20.16 5.52
N ASP A 313 -6.76 -21.19 6.19
CA ASP A 313 -7.28 -22.55 6.09
C ASP A 313 -8.71 -22.61 6.64
N GLY A 314 -9.59 -23.33 5.94
CA GLY A 314 -11.02 -23.40 6.26
C GLY A 314 -11.84 -22.18 5.80
N ILE A 315 -11.22 -21.13 5.24
CA ILE A 315 -11.96 -20.03 4.62
C ILE A 315 -12.30 -20.40 3.17
N THR A 316 -13.59 -20.62 2.91
CA THR A 316 -14.09 -21.12 1.63
C THR A 316 -14.69 -20.03 0.75
N TYR A 317 -14.72 -20.31 -0.55
CA TYR A 317 -15.49 -19.54 -1.51
C TYR A 317 -17.00 -19.71 -1.23
N ARG A 318 -17.76 -18.62 -1.22
CA ARG A 318 -19.20 -18.62 -0.87
C ARG A 318 -20.15 -18.33 -2.03
N GLY A 319 -19.63 -18.20 -3.25
CA GLY A 319 -20.47 -17.95 -4.42
C GLY A 319 -21.05 -19.21 -5.03
N SER A 320 -22.02 -19.02 -5.92
CA SER A 320 -22.67 -20.08 -6.69
C SER A 320 -21.97 -20.40 -8.01
N ARG A 321 -21.04 -19.55 -8.47
CA ARG A 321 -20.33 -19.74 -9.74
C ARG A 321 -19.48 -21.00 -9.69
N GLN A 322 -19.51 -21.77 -10.78
CA GLN A 322 -18.77 -23.02 -10.88
C GLN A 322 -17.48 -22.87 -11.69
N GLU A 323 -16.51 -23.74 -11.42
CA GLU A 323 -15.28 -23.78 -12.20
C GLU A 323 -15.56 -24.23 -13.63
N GLY A 324 -15.16 -23.41 -14.61
CA GLY A 324 -15.38 -23.71 -16.03
C GLY A 324 -16.80 -23.42 -16.53
N GLU A 325 -17.58 -22.62 -15.82
CA GLU A 325 -18.88 -22.11 -16.27
C GLU A 325 -18.73 -21.22 -17.52
N GLU A 326 -17.68 -20.38 -17.55
CA GLU A 326 -17.25 -19.63 -18.74
C GLU A 326 -16.20 -20.41 -19.55
N LYS A 327 -16.62 -21.47 -20.24
CA LYS A 327 -15.78 -22.12 -21.25
C LYS A 327 -15.82 -21.30 -22.54
N GLN A 328 -14.66 -20.81 -22.98
CA GLN A 328 -14.51 -20.37 -24.35
C GLN A 328 -14.68 -21.59 -25.26
N ARG A 329 -15.74 -21.60 -26.07
CA ARG A 329 -15.91 -22.61 -27.12
C ARG A 329 -14.91 -22.37 -28.25
N ALA A 330 -14.62 -23.42 -29.01
CA ALA A 330 -13.90 -23.27 -30.27
C ALA A 330 -14.69 -22.36 -31.23
N PHE A 331 -13.95 -21.60 -32.05
CA PHE A 331 -14.54 -20.86 -33.16
C PHE A 331 -15.14 -21.84 -34.18
N LYS A 332 -16.29 -21.47 -34.74
CA LYS A 332 -16.91 -22.19 -35.85
C LYS A 332 -16.17 -21.85 -37.16
N PRO A 333 -16.22 -22.71 -38.19
CA PRO A 333 -15.55 -22.46 -39.46
C PRO A 333 -15.86 -21.09 -40.07
N HIS A 334 -17.14 -20.69 -40.16
CA HIS A 334 -17.53 -19.38 -40.70
C HIS A 334 -17.04 -18.18 -39.85
N GLU A 335 -16.82 -18.37 -38.55
CA GLU A 335 -16.26 -17.32 -37.68
C GLU A 335 -14.76 -17.14 -37.94
N LEU A 336 -14.05 -18.25 -38.19
CA LEU A 336 -12.65 -18.20 -38.63
C LEU A 336 -12.54 -17.56 -40.01
N GLU A 337 -13.40 -17.92 -40.95
CA GLU A 337 -13.47 -17.27 -42.27
C GLU A 337 -13.71 -15.76 -42.12
N ARG A 338 -14.67 -15.34 -41.30
CA ARG A 338 -14.94 -13.91 -41.07
C ARG A 338 -13.76 -13.18 -40.42
N LEU A 339 -13.04 -13.84 -39.50
CA LEU A 339 -11.92 -13.27 -38.76
C LEU A 339 -10.67 -13.12 -39.65
N PHE A 340 -10.35 -14.14 -40.44
CA PHE A 340 -9.11 -14.20 -41.21
C PHE A 340 -9.25 -13.78 -42.69
N LEU A 341 -10.45 -13.85 -43.26
CA LEU A 341 -10.74 -13.47 -44.65
C LEU A 341 -11.62 -12.19 -44.74
N GLY A 342 -11.97 -11.60 -43.60
CA GLY A 342 -12.77 -10.38 -43.54
C GLY A 342 -11.99 -9.10 -43.93
N PRO A 343 -12.70 -8.01 -44.24
CA PRO A 343 -12.09 -6.75 -44.67
C PRO A 343 -11.14 -6.13 -43.63
N GLU A 344 -11.36 -6.37 -42.34
CA GLU A 344 -10.49 -5.90 -41.25
C GLU A 344 -9.12 -6.58 -41.30
N MET A 345 -9.09 -7.90 -41.55
CA MET A 345 -7.82 -8.61 -41.73
C MET A 345 -7.10 -8.17 -43.00
N GLY A 346 -7.85 -7.90 -44.07
CA GLY A 346 -7.29 -7.29 -45.29
C GLY A 346 -6.63 -5.93 -45.04
N LYS A 347 -7.25 -5.07 -44.22
CA LYS A 347 -6.64 -3.80 -43.80
C LYS A 347 -5.37 -3.99 -42.97
N ILE A 348 -5.39 -4.93 -42.02
CA ILE A 348 -4.23 -5.28 -41.19
C ILE A 348 -3.08 -5.83 -42.05
N ALA A 349 -3.40 -6.63 -43.06
CA ALA A 349 -2.41 -7.19 -44.00
C ALA A 349 -1.75 -6.12 -44.88
N GLY A 350 -2.52 -5.10 -45.27
CA GLY A 350 -2.06 -4.02 -46.14
C GLY A 350 -1.24 -2.91 -45.46
N GLU A 351 -1.17 -2.89 -44.12
CA GLU A 351 -0.48 -1.85 -43.35
C GLU A 351 0.84 -2.42 -42.76
N PRO A 352 2.02 -1.89 -43.15
CA PRO A 352 3.31 -2.38 -42.66
C PRO A 352 3.46 -2.31 -41.14
N LYS A 353 2.83 -1.33 -40.48
CA LYS A 353 2.90 -1.17 -39.02
C LYS A 353 2.13 -2.24 -38.24
N THR A 354 1.29 -3.03 -38.92
CA THR A 354 0.43 -4.04 -38.28
C THR A 354 0.80 -5.47 -38.64
N GLN A 355 2.03 -5.70 -39.15
CA GLN A 355 2.53 -7.04 -39.49
C GLN A 355 2.40 -8.03 -38.33
N SER A 356 2.68 -7.60 -37.08
CA SER A 356 2.51 -8.45 -35.89
C SER A 356 1.04 -8.84 -35.64
N HIS A 357 0.09 -7.94 -35.89
CA HIS A 357 -1.35 -8.21 -35.79
C HIS A 357 -1.83 -9.17 -36.90
N TYR A 358 -1.15 -9.19 -38.04
CA TYR A 358 -1.42 -10.12 -39.13
C TYR A 358 -0.87 -11.52 -38.80
N TRP A 359 0.42 -11.60 -38.48
CA TRP A 359 1.13 -12.87 -38.38
C TRP A 359 0.89 -13.63 -37.07
N LEU A 360 0.81 -12.95 -35.92
CA LEU A 360 0.65 -13.64 -34.63
C LEU A 360 -0.66 -14.45 -34.54
N PRO A 361 -1.83 -13.94 -34.98
CA PRO A 361 -3.06 -14.73 -35.00
C PRO A 361 -3.00 -15.90 -35.99
N LEU A 362 -2.38 -15.72 -37.16
CA LEU A 362 -2.21 -16.80 -38.16
C LEU A 362 -1.31 -17.91 -37.62
N LEU A 363 -0.16 -17.55 -37.05
CA LEU A 363 0.73 -18.49 -36.38
C LEU A 363 -0.02 -19.19 -35.24
N GLY A 364 -0.78 -18.46 -34.42
CA GLY A 364 -1.60 -19.05 -33.36
C GLY A 364 -2.63 -20.06 -33.88
N LEU A 365 -3.29 -19.76 -34.99
CA LEU A 365 -4.27 -20.64 -35.63
C LEU A 365 -3.64 -21.96 -36.10
N PHE A 366 -2.49 -21.90 -36.78
CA PHE A 366 -1.86 -23.07 -37.39
C PHE A 366 -0.95 -23.86 -36.45
N THR A 367 -0.42 -23.25 -35.38
CA THR A 367 0.52 -23.90 -34.45
C THR A 367 -0.09 -24.25 -33.10
N GLY A 368 -1.21 -23.63 -32.72
CA GLY A 368 -1.78 -23.74 -31.38
C GLY A 368 -0.90 -23.13 -30.27
N ALA A 369 0.15 -22.38 -30.63
CA ALA A 369 1.04 -21.77 -29.66
C ALA A 369 0.38 -20.60 -28.91
N ARG A 370 0.82 -20.35 -27.67
CA ARG A 370 0.38 -19.15 -26.95
C ARG A 370 1.01 -17.93 -27.61
N ILE A 371 0.27 -16.83 -27.71
CA ILE A 371 0.77 -15.59 -28.32
C ILE A 371 2.10 -15.14 -27.68
N ASN A 372 2.22 -15.21 -26.35
CA ASN A 372 3.49 -14.87 -25.69
C ASN A 372 4.66 -15.80 -26.05
N GLU A 373 4.40 -17.08 -26.36
CA GLU A 373 5.45 -17.99 -26.83
C GLU A 373 5.88 -17.64 -28.27
N LEU A 374 4.97 -17.11 -29.09
CA LEU A 374 5.29 -16.62 -30.43
C LEU A 374 6.03 -15.28 -30.41
N CYS A 375 5.69 -14.38 -29.49
CA CYS A 375 6.33 -13.05 -29.39
C CYS A 375 7.79 -13.09 -28.89
N GLN A 376 8.25 -14.22 -28.37
CA GLN A 376 9.63 -14.39 -27.89
C GLN A 376 10.50 -15.18 -28.87
N VAL A 377 9.95 -15.60 -30.02
CA VAL A 377 10.67 -16.37 -31.04
C VAL A 377 11.78 -15.49 -31.61
N ASN A 378 12.99 -16.05 -31.70
CA ASN A 378 14.10 -15.49 -32.46
C ASN A 378 14.08 -16.14 -33.85
N PRO A 379 13.70 -15.41 -34.91
CA PRO A 379 13.63 -15.96 -36.26
C PRO A 379 14.90 -16.62 -36.77
N ALA A 380 16.09 -16.18 -36.32
CA ALA A 380 17.37 -16.70 -36.79
C ALA A 380 17.75 -18.05 -36.19
N GLU A 381 17.29 -18.33 -34.97
CA GLU A 381 17.68 -19.52 -34.18
C GLU A 381 16.55 -20.53 -34.05
N ASP A 382 15.31 -20.04 -33.87
CA ASP A 382 14.16 -20.90 -33.56
C ASP A 382 13.45 -21.41 -34.81
N ILE A 383 13.80 -20.91 -36.00
CA ILE A 383 13.17 -21.29 -37.26
C ILE A 383 14.22 -21.87 -38.19
N GLU A 384 14.07 -23.16 -38.49
CA GLU A 384 15.02 -23.91 -39.31
C GLU A 384 14.31 -24.77 -40.35
N GLU A 385 14.98 -25.02 -41.46
CA GLU A 385 14.51 -25.95 -42.49
C GLU A 385 15.27 -27.26 -42.37
N VAL A 386 14.57 -28.31 -41.93
CA VAL A 386 15.17 -29.64 -41.70
C VAL A 386 14.46 -30.66 -42.59
N ALA A 387 15.22 -31.29 -43.48
CA ALA A 387 14.74 -32.22 -44.49
C ALA A 387 13.61 -31.64 -45.37
N GLY A 388 13.76 -30.38 -45.81
CA GLY A 388 12.80 -29.68 -46.67
C GLY A 388 11.51 -29.22 -45.95
N VAL A 389 11.44 -29.37 -44.63
CA VAL A 389 10.29 -28.91 -43.83
C VAL A 389 10.76 -27.76 -42.94
N LEU A 390 10.16 -26.59 -43.13
CA LEU A 390 10.37 -25.44 -42.24
C LEU A 390 9.69 -25.72 -40.89
N ARG A 391 10.41 -25.52 -39.79
CA ARG A 391 9.96 -25.83 -38.43
C ARG A 391 10.18 -24.62 -37.53
N LEU A 392 9.30 -24.47 -36.54
CA LEU A 392 9.42 -23.50 -35.46
C LEU A 392 9.64 -24.26 -34.16
N THR A 393 10.73 -23.95 -33.46
CA THR A 393 11.05 -24.49 -32.15
C THR A 393 10.72 -23.47 -31.07
N LEU A 394 9.80 -23.81 -30.18
CA LEU A 394 9.51 -23.00 -29.00
C LEU A 394 10.38 -23.54 -27.86
N THR A 395 11.45 -22.82 -27.55
CA THR A 395 12.46 -23.20 -26.54
C THR A 395 12.87 -22.02 -25.66
N THR A 396 13.59 -22.31 -24.57
CA THR A 396 14.27 -21.32 -23.73
C THR A 396 15.80 -21.36 -23.87
N GLU A 397 16.33 -22.26 -24.70
CA GLU A 397 17.77 -22.54 -24.81
C GLU A 397 18.49 -21.73 -25.90
N SER A 398 17.79 -21.43 -26.98
CA SER A 398 18.23 -20.55 -28.07
C SER A 398 18.52 -19.11 -27.59
N GLU A 399 19.40 -18.39 -28.28
CA GLU A 399 19.63 -16.97 -28.00
C GLU A 399 18.33 -16.15 -28.13
N PRO A 400 17.96 -15.36 -27.10
CA PRO A 400 16.84 -14.44 -27.19
C PRO A 400 17.23 -13.19 -27.99
N GLY A 401 16.24 -12.50 -28.55
CA GLY A 401 16.46 -11.15 -29.09
C GLY A 401 16.80 -10.14 -27.98
N GLU A 402 17.26 -8.95 -28.38
CA GLU A 402 17.55 -7.84 -27.46
C GLU A 402 16.32 -7.53 -26.59
N ASP A 403 16.53 -7.36 -25.28
CA ASP A 403 15.48 -7.14 -24.26
C ASP A 403 14.39 -8.23 -24.12
N ILE A 404 14.59 -9.43 -24.67
CA ILE A 404 13.65 -10.55 -24.57
C ILE A 404 14.15 -11.59 -23.55
N ALA A 405 13.26 -12.02 -22.65
CA ALA A 405 13.49 -13.18 -21.78
C ALA A 405 12.55 -14.31 -22.19
N LYS A 406 13.10 -15.39 -22.74
CA LYS A 406 12.32 -16.57 -23.16
C LYS A 406 11.81 -17.35 -21.95
N SER A 407 10.53 -17.74 -21.99
CA SER A 407 9.92 -18.59 -20.96
C SER A 407 8.84 -19.50 -21.54
N ILE A 408 8.72 -20.72 -21.00
CA ILE A 408 7.66 -21.67 -21.38
C ILE A 408 6.90 -22.05 -20.11
N LYS A 409 5.58 -21.86 -20.11
CA LYS A 409 4.75 -22.06 -18.91
C LYS A 409 4.83 -23.49 -18.34
N THR A 410 4.93 -24.49 -19.22
CA THR A 410 5.05 -25.91 -18.84
C THR A 410 6.50 -26.38 -18.74
N GLY A 411 7.47 -25.55 -19.13
CA GLY A 411 8.89 -25.88 -19.16
C GLY A 411 9.32 -26.86 -20.25
N THR A 412 8.41 -27.29 -21.13
CA THR A 412 8.73 -28.29 -22.17
C THR A 412 8.91 -27.62 -23.54
N PRO A 413 10.13 -27.66 -24.12
CA PRO A 413 10.35 -27.23 -25.50
C PRO A 413 9.56 -28.09 -26.48
N ARG A 414 9.21 -27.50 -27.64
CA ARG A 414 8.52 -28.25 -28.70
C ARG A 414 8.80 -27.67 -30.07
N THR A 415 8.93 -28.56 -31.05
CA THR A 415 9.14 -28.22 -32.46
C THR A 415 7.87 -28.47 -33.25
N ILE A 416 7.48 -27.49 -34.06
CA ILE A 416 6.20 -27.45 -34.78
C ILE A 416 6.50 -27.25 -36.27
N PRO A 417 6.04 -28.14 -37.17
CA PRO A 417 6.18 -27.91 -38.61
C PRO A 417 5.33 -26.70 -39.03
N ILE A 418 5.91 -25.82 -39.86
CA ILE A 418 5.19 -24.68 -40.42
C ILE A 418 4.25 -25.16 -41.51
N HIS A 419 2.97 -24.85 -41.35
CA HIS A 419 1.94 -25.25 -42.30
C HIS A 419 2.18 -24.60 -43.69
N PRO A 420 2.04 -25.34 -44.81
CA PRO A 420 2.28 -24.81 -46.16
C PRO A 420 1.51 -23.52 -46.48
N LYS A 421 0.31 -23.35 -45.92
CA LYS A 421 -0.48 -22.14 -46.09
C LYS A 421 0.23 -20.87 -45.58
N LEU A 422 0.99 -20.96 -44.47
CA LEU A 422 1.77 -19.83 -43.98
C LEU A 422 2.90 -19.48 -44.96
N ILE A 423 3.51 -20.48 -45.58
CA ILE A 423 4.56 -20.30 -46.60
C ILE A 423 3.96 -19.62 -47.84
N GLU A 424 2.80 -20.08 -48.30
CA GLU A 424 2.04 -19.48 -49.42
C GLU A 424 1.69 -18.01 -49.15
N LEU A 425 1.31 -17.68 -47.91
CA LEU A 425 1.00 -16.31 -47.48
C LEU A 425 2.23 -15.40 -47.35
N GLY A 426 3.44 -15.91 -47.59
CA GLY A 426 4.67 -15.13 -47.58
C GLY A 426 5.44 -15.15 -46.27
N PHE A 427 5.22 -16.12 -45.37
CA PHE A 427 5.94 -16.16 -44.09
C PHE A 427 7.47 -16.23 -44.27
N LYS A 428 7.97 -16.95 -45.28
CA LYS A 428 9.41 -16.95 -45.60
C LYS A 428 9.94 -15.58 -46.05
N VAL A 429 9.08 -14.71 -46.59
CA VAL A 429 9.45 -13.35 -46.98
C VAL A 429 9.60 -12.47 -45.74
N LEU A 430 8.67 -12.58 -44.79
CA LEU A 430 8.75 -11.88 -43.50
C LEU A 430 10.10 -12.16 -42.80
N LEU A 431 10.49 -13.43 -42.72
CA LEU A 431 11.72 -13.85 -42.05
C LEU A 431 13.02 -13.32 -42.71
N ARG A 432 12.95 -12.87 -43.97
CA ARG A 432 14.11 -12.35 -44.72
C ARG A 432 14.27 -10.83 -44.64
N VAL A 433 13.23 -10.12 -44.23
CA VAL A 433 13.22 -8.65 -44.19
C VAL A 433 13.85 -8.12 -42.89
N GLU A 434 14.02 -8.97 -41.87
CA GLU A 434 14.54 -8.61 -40.55
C GLU A 434 15.95 -9.13 -40.23
N ASN A 435 16.68 -9.66 -41.23
CA ASN A 435 18.09 -10.06 -41.10
C ASN A 435 19.04 -9.12 -41.85
#